data_AF-A0A2S8S0B1-F1
#
_entry.id   AF-A0A2S8S0B1-F1
#
_cell.length_a   1.000
_cell.length_b   1.000
_cell.length_c   1.000
_cell.angle_alpha   90.00
_cell.angle_beta   90.00
_cell.angle_gamma   90.00
#
_symmetry.space_group_name_H-M   'P 1'
#
loop_
_entity.id
_entity.type
_entity.pdbx_description
1 polymer ?
#
loop_
_entity_poly.entity_id
_entity_poly.type
_entity_poly.pdbx_seq_one_letter_code
_entity_poly.pdbx_strand_id
1 'polypeptide(L)'
;MTYAYKLMDSPVGQLKLVANGERLAAILWENDKPNRVRLGALIEANDRPILIESERQLNEYFAGKRQAFDLALDFQGTEFQKKVWHALLTIPFGQTRSYTEIAVQVGNINAVRAVGAANGKNPISIVAPCHRVIGASGELTGFAGGLANKMLLLSLEAGQTSLEAAADGAMTTSTPVPALAPAHKVEAKARPARHAPGVGTQASLFGN
;
A
#
# COMPACT_ATOMS: atom_id res chain seq x y z
N MET A 1 -21.34 -17.01 -8.27
CA MET A 1 -20.22 -16.87 -9.22
C MET A 1 -18.97 -17.36 -8.52
N THR A 2 -18.25 -18.25 -9.18
CA THR A 2 -17.03 -18.87 -8.66
C THR A 2 -15.84 -18.20 -9.32
N TYR A 3 -14.92 -17.70 -8.52
CA TYR A 3 -13.69 -17.05 -8.95
C TYR A 3 -12.54 -18.06 -8.89
N ALA A 4 -11.64 -17.99 -9.84
CA ALA A 4 -10.38 -18.73 -9.81
C ALA A 4 -9.29 -17.87 -9.18
N TYR A 5 -8.33 -18.45 -8.47
CA TYR A 5 -7.18 -17.71 -7.99
C TYR A 5 -5.86 -18.46 -8.12
N LYS A 6 -4.77 -17.69 -8.13
CA LYS A 6 -3.38 -18.14 -8.10
C LYS A 6 -2.61 -17.24 -7.14
N LEU A 7 -1.66 -17.82 -6.40
CA LEU A 7 -0.69 -17.07 -5.60
C LEU A 7 0.58 -16.84 -6.41
N MET A 8 1.19 -15.67 -6.24
CA MET A 8 2.50 -15.34 -6.79
C MET A 8 3.35 -14.66 -5.73
N ASP A 9 4.63 -15.01 -5.68
CA ASP A 9 5.61 -14.28 -4.87
C ASP A 9 6.09 -13.05 -5.64
N SER A 10 6.36 -11.95 -4.94
CA SER A 10 6.78 -10.70 -5.55
C SER A 10 7.60 -9.83 -4.59
N PRO A 11 8.29 -8.78 -5.08
CA PRO A 11 9.02 -7.85 -4.22
C PRO A 11 8.15 -7.10 -3.19
N VAL A 12 6.83 -7.14 -3.32
CA VAL A 12 5.87 -6.52 -2.39
C VAL A 12 5.17 -7.54 -1.48
N GLY A 13 5.74 -8.74 -1.36
CA GLY A 13 5.16 -9.88 -0.65
C GLY A 13 4.32 -10.77 -1.56
N GLN A 14 3.56 -11.69 -0.97
CA GLN A 14 2.72 -12.60 -1.74
C GLN A 14 1.46 -11.87 -2.26
N LEU A 15 1.18 -12.02 -3.56
CA LEU A 15 -0.02 -11.49 -4.19
C LEU A 15 -0.96 -12.64 -4.55
N LYS A 16 -2.27 -12.41 -4.36
CA LYS A 16 -3.32 -13.31 -4.82
C LYS A 16 -3.99 -12.72 -6.05
N LEU A 17 -3.75 -13.35 -7.20
CA LEU A 17 -4.36 -13.02 -8.48
C LEU A 17 -5.70 -13.73 -8.58
N VAL A 18 -6.77 -13.02 -8.93
CA VAL A 18 -8.13 -13.57 -8.97
C VAL A 18 -8.76 -13.32 -10.34
N ALA A 19 -9.29 -14.36 -10.95
CA ALA A 19 -9.96 -14.33 -12.24
C ALA A 19 -11.46 -14.58 -12.14
N ASN A 20 -12.21 -13.92 -13.01
CA ASN A 20 -13.61 -14.20 -13.33
C ASN A 20 -13.69 -14.62 -14.80
N GLY A 21 -13.79 -15.93 -15.06
CA GLY A 21 -13.65 -16.46 -16.41
C GLY A 21 -12.26 -16.14 -17.00
N GLU A 22 -12.24 -15.44 -18.12
CA GLU A 22 -11.02 -15.06 -18.85
C GLU A 22 -10.48 -13.67 -18.48
N ARG A 23 -11.04 -13.03 -17.44
CA ARG A 23 -10.72 -11.65 -17.06
C ARG A 23 -10.14 -11.58 -15.66
N LEU A 24 -9.17 -10.70 -15.44
CA LEU A 24 -8.59 -10.41 -14.14
C LEU A 24 -9.58 -9.57 -13.33
N ALA A 25 -10.02 -10.10 -12.18
CA ALA A 25 -11.02 -9.48 -11.32
C ALA A 25 -10.41 -8.81 -10.08
N ALA A 26 -9.32 -9.34 -9.55
CA ALA A 26 -8.61 -8.73 -8.42
C ALA A 26 -7.13 -9.11 -8.31
N ILE A 27 -6.36 -8.23 -7.66
CA ILE A 27 -5.02 -8.47 -7.14
C ILE A 27 -5.04 -8.07 -5.67
N LEU A 28 -5.03 -9.08 -4.80
CA LEU A 28 -5.12 -8.90 -3.35
C LEU A 28 -3.72 -9.01 -2.72
N TRP A 29 -3.53 -8.24 -1.66
CA TRP A 29 -2.31 -8.24 -0.86
C TRP A 29 -2.32 -9.40 0.15
N GLU A 30 -1.14 -9.83 0.61
CA GLU A 30 -1.01 -10.88 1.62
C GLU A 30 -1.86 -10.63 2.88
N ASN A 31 -1.78 -9.41 3.41
CA ASN A 31 -2.51 -8.96 4.59
C ASN A 31 -3.64 -7.98 4.24
N ASP A 32 -4.37 -8.28 3.16
CA ASP A 32 -5.45 -7.42 2.70
C ASP A 32 -6.59 -7.31 3.73
N LYS A 33 -7.21 -6.13 3.83
CA LYS A 33 -8.33 -5.91 4.74
C LYS A 33 -9.50 -6.82 4.35
N PRO A 34 -10.09 -7.57 5.30
CA PRO A 34 -11.29 -8.34 5.03
C PRO A 34 -12.38 -7.47 4.40
N ASN A 35 -13.06 -7.99 3.37
CA ASN A 35 -14.15 -7.31 2.66
C ASN A 35 -13.79 -6.03 1.89
N ARG A 36 -12.51 -5.67 1.73
CA ARG A 36 -12.10 -4.54 0.86
C ARG A 36 -12.56 -4.77 -0.58
N VAL A 37 -12.37 -6.00 -1.06
CA VAL A 37 -12.86 -6.50 -2.35
C VAL A 37 -13.89 -7.57 -2.07
N ARG A 38 -15.08 -7.45 -2.67
CA ARG A 38 -16.17 -8.40 -2.49
C ARG A 38 -16.09 -9.47 -3.56
N LEU A 39 -15.58 -10.64 -3.20
CA LEU A 39 -15.50 -11.80 -4.07
C LEU A 39 -16.45 -12.89 -3.57
N GLY A 40 -16.88 -13.75 -4.49
CA GLY A 40 -17.66 -14.95 -4.17
C GLY A 40 -16.75 -16.10 -3.70
N ALA A 41 -17.18 -17.33 -3.96
CA ALA A 41 -16.36 -18.52 -3.73
C ALA A 41 -15.07 -18.45 -4.56
N LEU A 42 -13.94 -18.80 -3.94
CA LEU A 42 -12.61 -18.83 -4.56
C LEU A 42 -12.14 -20.28 -4.68
N ILE A 43 -11.68 -20.66 -5.87
CA ILE A 43 -11.08 -21.96 -6.14
C ILE A 43 -9.67 -21.73 -6.67
N GLU A 44 -8.69 -22.44 -6.14
CA GLU A 44 -7.32 -22.35 -6.65
C GLU A 44 -7.24 -23.01 -8.03
N ALA A 45 -6.69 -22.30 -9.01
CA ALA A 45 -6.52 -22.79 -10.37
C ALA A 45 -5.31 -22.10 -11.03
N ASN A 46 -4.14 -22.72 -10.87
CA ASN A 46 -2.86 -22.15 -11.29
C ASN A 46 -2.61 -22.22 -12.81
N ASP A 47 -3.50 -22.89 -13.55
CA ASP A 47 -3.46 -23.17 -14.99
C ASP A 47 -4.30 -22.18 -15.83
N ARG A 48 -5.03 -21.25 -15.20
CA ARG A 48 -5.87 -20.29 -15.94
C ARG A 48 -5.01 -19.35 -16.79
N PRO A 49 -5.27 -19.22 -18.10
CA PRO A 49 -4.45 -18.39 -18.99
C PRO A 49 -4.30 -16.93 -18.51
N ILE A 50 -5.39 -16.30 -18.07
CA ILE A 50 -5.36 -14.92 -17.57
C ILE A 50 -4.52 -14.76 -16.29
N LEU A 51 -4.45 -15.78 -15.42
CA LEU A 51 -3.65 -15.72 -14.20
C LEU A 51 -2.16 -15.91 -14.49
N ILE A 52 -1.82 -16.83 -15.40
CA ILE A 52 -0.45 -17.02 -15.89
C ILE A 52 0.04 -15.73 -16.57
N GLU A 53 -0.79 -15.14 -17.43
CA GLU A 53 -0.44 -13.91 -18.13
C GLU A 53 -0.31 -12.71 -17.18
N SER A 54 -1.19 -12.60 -16.19
CA SER A 54 -1.11 -11.56 -15.16
C SER A 54 0.19 -11.67 -14.35
N GLU A 55 0.56 -12.88 -13.92
CA GLU A 55 1.83 -13.13 -13.20
C GLU A 55 3.04 -12.78 -14.07
N ARG A 56 3.04 -13.20 -15.35
CA ARG A 56 4.11 -12.90 -16.30
C ARG A 56 4.33 -11.39 -16.44
N GLN A 57 3.25 -10.62 -16.65
CA GLN A 57 3.34 -9.17 -16.79
C GLN A 57 3.72 -8.47 -15.48
N LEU A 58 3.25 -8.95 -14.33
CA LEU A 58 3.67 -8.42 -13.04
C LEU A 58 5.15 -8.66 -12.80
N ASN A 59 5.69 -9.84 -13.14
CA ASN A 59 7.12 -10.12 -13.06
C ASN A 59 7.94 -9.19 -13.97
N GLU A 60 7.49 -8.91 -15.19
CA GLU A 60 8.14 -7.93 -16.07
C GLU A 60 8.08 -6.50 -15.52
N TYR A 61 6.95 -6.12 -14.91
CA TYR A 61 6.78 -4.82 -14.27
C TYR A 61 7.74 -4.67 -13.09
N PHE A 62 7.80 -5.68 -12.21
CA PHE A 62 8.75 -5.69 -11.09
C PHE A 62 10.20 -5.72 -11.54
N ALA A 63 10.50 -6.31 -12.71
CA ALA A 63 11.83 -6.27 -13.31
C ALA A 63 12.15 -4.95 -14.03
N GLY A 64 11.25 -3.96 -14.02
CA GLY A 64 11.41 -2.69 -14.73
C GLY A 64 11.34 -2.79 -16.26
N LYS A 65 10.94 -3.95 -16.79
CA LYS A 65 10.87 -4.23 -18.24
C LYS A 65 9.51 -3.90 -18.86
N ARG A 66 8.50 -3.61 -18.04
CA ARG A 66 7.13 -3.29 -18.46
C ARG A 66 6.64 -2.00 -17.83
N GLN A 67 6.05 -1.14 -18.67
CA GLN A 67 5.45 0.12 -18.26
C GLN A 67 3.91 0.15 -18.42
N ALA A 68 3.34 -0.78 -19.20
CA ALA A 68 1.90 -0.87 -19.43
C ALA A 68 1.43 -2.33 -19.35
N PHE A 69 0.23 -2.55 -18.82
CA PHE A 69 -0.39 -3.87 -18.76
C PHE A 69 -1.37 -4.06 -19.92
N ASP A 70 -1.35 -5.25 -20.51
CA ASP A 70 -2.29 -5.67 -21.55
C ASP A 70 -3.07 -6.89 -21.02
N LEU A 71 -4.11 -6.62 -20.23
CA LEU A 71 -4.89 -7.62 -19.53
C LEU A 71 -6.37 -7.30 -19.66
N ALA A 72 -7.20 -8.33 -19.89
CA ALA A 72 -8.64 -8.16 -19.86
C ALA A 72 -9.11 -8.00 -18.40
N LEU A 73 -9.57 -6.79 -18.03
CA LEU A 73 -9.93 -6.45 -16.65
C LEU A 73 -11.45 -6.52 -16.40
N ASP A 74 -11.86 -7.07 -15.26
CA ASP A 74 -13.26 -7.11 -14.82
C ASP A 74 -13.47 -6.36 -13.50
N PHE A 75 -13.90 -5.10 -13.59
CA PHE A 75 -14.17 -4.28 -12.41
C PHE A 75 -15.56 -4.55 -11.81
N GLN A 76 -15.58 -5.14 -10.62
CA GLN A 76 -16.79 -5.35 -9.83
C GLN A 76 -16.93 -4.26 -8.76
N GLY A 77 -17.92 -3.38 -8.92
CA GLY A 77 -18.16 -2.25 -8.03
C GLY A 77 -19.33 -1.39 -8.47
N THR A 78 -19.59 -0.29 -7.75
CA THR A 78 -20.58 0.71 -8.17
C THR A 78 -20.13 1.43 -9.44
N GLU A 79 -21.07 2.05 -10.16
CA GLU A 79 -20.75 2.81 -11.37
C GLU A 79 -19.76 3.96 -11.08
N PHE A 80 -19.86 4.61 -9.92
CA PHE A 80 -18.88 5.61 -9.52
C PHE A 80 -17.49 5.01 -9.29
N GLN A 81 -17.40 3.86 -8.61
CA GLN A 81 -16.13 3.18 -8.39
C GLN A 81 -15.47 2.77 -9.72
N LYS A 82 -16.23 2.16 -10.63
CA LYS A 82 -15.75 1.79 -11.96
C LYS A 82 -15.22 2.99 -12.73
N LYS A 83 -15.94 4.13 -12.71
CA LYS A 83 -15.46 5.39 -13.32
C LYS A 83 -14.11 5.83 -12.74
N VAL A 84 -13.94 5.80 -11.42
CA VAL A 84 -12.66 6.12 -10.78
C VAL A 84 -11.58 5.14 -11.22
N TRP A 85 -11.82 3.84 -11.17
CA TRP A 85 -10.81 2.84 -11.52
C TRP A 85 -10.39 2.90 -12.99
N HIS A 86 -11.33 3.19 -13.90
CA HIS A 86 -10.99 3.47 -15.29
C HIS A 86 -10.16 4.75 -15.44
N ALA A 87 -10.43 5.80 -14.67
CA ALA A 87 -9.57 6.99 -14.66
C ALA A 87 -8.15 6.67 -14.16
N LEU A 88 -7.98 5.78 -13.17
CA LEU A 88 -6.66 5.35 -12.71
C LEU A 88 -5.82 4.73 -13.84
N LEU A 89 -6.44 3.93 -14.72
CA LEU A 89 -5.75 3.30 -15.86
C LEU A 89 -5.16 4.32 -16.85
N THR A 90 -5.65 5.56 -16.84
CA THR A 90 -5.14 6.63 -17.71
C THR A 90 -3.89 7.31 -17.17
N ILE A 91 -3.49 7.03 -15.91
CA ILE A 91 -2.29 7.61 -15.30
C ILE A 91 -1.07 6.85 -15.86
N PRO A 92 -0.16 7.49 -16.63
CA PRO A 92 0.99 6.80 -17.19
C PRO A 92 1.97 6.31 -16.13
N PHE A 93 2.80 5.32 -16.49
CA PHE A 93 3.92 4.86 -15.68
C PHE A 93 4.86 6.02 -15.33
N GLY A 94 5.30 6.08 -14.07
CA GLY A 94 6.21 7.12 -13.59
C GLY A 94 5.54 8.49 -13.38
N GLN A 95 4.23 8.60 -13.61
CA GLN A 95 3.46 9.81 -13.36
C GLN A 95 2.51 9.64 -12.19
N THR A 96 2.23 10.74 -11.50
CA THR A 96 1.22 10.79 -10.44
C THR A 96 0.08 11.72 -10.80
N ARG A 97 -1.06 11.54 -10.13
CA ARG A 97 -2.18 12.50 -10.13
C ARG A 97 -2.62 12.76 -8.70
N SER A 98 -3.17 13.93 -8.47
CA SER A 98 -3.86 14.27 -7.22
C SER A 98 -5.29 13.71 -7.22
N TYR A 99 -5.84 13.53 -6.02
CA TYR A 99 -7.26 13.16 -5.88
C TYR A 99 -8.20 14.19 -6.54
N THR A 100 -7.82 15.46 -6.57
CA THR A 100 -8.59 16.53 -7.22
C THR A 100 -8.58 16.37 -8.74
N GLU A 101 -7.45 16.06 -9.36
CA GLU A 101 -7.37 15.82 -10.81
C GLU A 101 -8.24 14.64 -11.22
N ILE A 102 -8.23 13.55 -10.45
CA ILE A 102 -9.12 12.41 -10.71
C ILE A 102 -10.58 12.79 -10.51
N ALA A 103 -10.92 13.59 -9.50
CA ALA A 103 -12.28 14.08 -9.26
C ALA A 103 -12.80 14.93 -10.44
N VAL A 104 -11.95 15.81 -10.98
CA VAL A 104 -12.25 16.57 -12.20
C VAL A 104 -12.44 15.65 -13.40
N GLN A 105 -11.54 14.68 -13.59
CA GLN A 105 -11.61 13.72 -14.71
C GLN A 105 -12.88 12.88 -14.71
N VAL A 106 -13.39 12.49 -13.53
CA VAL A 106 -14.66 11.74 -13.42
C VAL A 106 -15.90 12.64 -13.45
N GLY A 107 -15.72 13.94 -13.67
CA GLY A 107 -16.80 14.92 -13.89
C GLY A 107 -17.39 15.53 -12.62
N ASN A 108 -16.71 15.42 -11.47
CA ASN A 108 -17.20 16.02 -10.23
C ASN A 108 -16.06 16.45 -9.30
N ILE A 109 -15.68 17.74 -9.37
CA ILE A 109 -14.64 18.34 -8.54
C ILE A 109 -14.91 18.22 -7.03
N ASN A 110 -16.17 18.14 -6.62
CA ASN A 110 -16.55 18.01 -5.21
C ASN A 110 -16.43 16.56 -4.68
N ALA A 111 -16.13 15.60 -5.56
CA ALA A 111 -16.08 14.18 -5.21
C ALA A 111 -14.71 13.71 -4.67
N VAL A 112 -13.76 14.60 -4.34
CA VAL A 112 -12.39 14.24 -3.90
C VAL A 112 -12.38 13.15 -2.81
N ARG A 113 -13.20 13.29 -1.76
CA ARG A 113 -13.29 12.29 -0.68
C ARG A 113 -13.84 10.95 -1.18
N ALA A 114 -14.85 10.99 -2.05
CA ALA A 114 -15.43 9.79 -2.64
C ALA A 114 -14.44 9.09 -3.58
N VAL A 115 -13.64 9.84 -4.34
CA VAL A 115 -12.52 9.33 -5.14
C VAL A 115 -11.50 8.64 -4.23
N GLY A 116 -11.10 9.25 -3.11
CA GLY A 116 -10.21 8.61 -2.14
C GLY A 116 -10.75 7.27 -1.62
N ALA A 117 -12.05 7.22 -1.28
CA ALA A 117 -12.71 5.99 -0.85
C ALA A 117 -12.79 4.93 -1.96
N ALA A 118 -13.03 5.33 -3.21
CA ALA A 118 -13.03 4.44 -4.36
C ALA A 118 -11.62 3.91 -4.69
N ASN A 119 -10.59 4.77 -4.60
CA ASN A 119 -9.19 4.43 -4.79
C ASN A 119 -8.75 3.36 -3.79
N GLY A 120 -9.10 3.51 -2.51
CA GLY A 120 -8.81 2.51 -1.47
C GLY A 120 -9.52 1.18 -1.66
N LYS A 121 -10.61 1.14 -2.44
CA LYS A 121 -11.38 -0.07 -2.77
C LYS A 121 -11.02 -0.67 -4.13
N ASN A 122 -9.97 -0.18 -4.80
CA ASN A 122 -9.52 -0.70 -6.09
C ASN A 122 -9.24 -2.21 -6.02
N PRO A 123 -10.00 -3.07 -6.74
CA PRO A 123 -9.81 -4.50 -6.64
C PRO A 123 -8.55 -5.00 -7.35
N ILE A 124 -8.09 -4.30 -8.39
CA ILE A 124 -6.99 -4.74 -9.25
C ILE A 124 -5.75 -3.88 -8.95
N SER A 125 -5.15 -4.10 -7.77
CA SER A 125 -3.95 -3.38 -7.31
C SER A 125 -2.81 -3.46 -8.33
N ILE A 126 -1.93 -2.46 -8.36
CA ILE A 126 -0.78 -2.34 -9.29
C ILE A 126 -1.20 -2.09 -10.75
N VAL A 127 -2.01 -2.97 -11.34
CA VAL A 127 -2.48 -2.86 -12.73
C VAL A 127 -3.42 -1.67 -12.91
N ALA A 128 -4.42 -1.50 -12.04
CA ALA A 128 -5.09 -0.23 -11.87
C ALA A 128 -4.30 0.58 -10.83
N PRO A 129 -3.56 1.62 -11.22
CA PRO A 129 -2.43 2.13 -10.45
C PRO A 129 -2.88 3.11 -9.34
N CYS A 130 -3.60 2.61 -8.33
CA CYS A 130 -4.05 3.42 -7.19
C CYS A 130 -2.90 3.98 -6.35
N HIS A 131 -1.69 3.42 -6.46
CA HIS A 131 -0.46 3.95 -5.85
C HIS A 131 0.01 5.26 -6.49
N ARG A 132 -0.36 5.54 -7.75
CA ARG A 132 -0.02 6.79 -8.46
C ARG A 132 -0.88 7.99 -8.04
N VAL A 133 -1.87 7.80 -7.15
CA VAL A 133 -2.70 8.89 -6.63
C VAL A 133 -2.17 9.36 -5.28
N ILE A 134 -1.87 10.66 -5.17
CA ILE A 134 -1.26 11.29 -3.99
C ILE A 134 -2.06 12.51 -3.51
N GLY A 135 -1.86 12.89 -2.25
CA GLY A 135 -2.41 14.14 -1.72
C GLY A 135 -1.78 15.36 -2.40
N ALA A 136 -2.50 16.49 -2.44
CA ALA A 136 -1.96 17.72 -3.01
C ALA A 136 -0.73 18.26 -2.24
N SER A 137 -0.56 17.88 -0.97
CA SER A 137 0.62 18.18 -0.15
C SER A 137 1.84 17.32 -0.50
N GLY A 138 1.70 16.33 -1.38
CA GLY A 138 2.73 15.32 -1.67
C GLY A 138 2.79 14.18 -0.64
N GLU A 139 2.01 14.24 0.43
CA GLU A 139 2.01 13.19 1.45
C GLU A 139 1.42 11.86 0.93
N LEU A 140 2.14 10.78 1.21
CA LEU A 140 1.67 9.42 0.96
C LEU A 140 0.76 8.99 2.11
N THR A 141 -0.54 8.94 1.82
CA THR A 141 -1.55 8.43 2.75
C THR A 141 -2.22 7.19 2.17
N GLY A 142 -2.68 6.31 3.07
CA GLY A 142 -3.60 5.20 2.82
C GLY A 142 -3.33 4.36 1.56
N PHE A 143 -2.82 3.14 1.74
CA PHE A 143 -2.67 2.17 0.66
C PHE A 143 -3.06 0.77 1.13
N ALA A 144 -3.78 0.03 0.30
CA ALA A 144 -4.24 -1.32 0.65
C ALA A 144 -3.06 -2.26 0.96
N GLY A 145 -1.97 -2.16 0.19
CA GLY A 145 -0.73 -2.91 0.42
C GLY A 145 0.21 -2.31 1.46
N GLY A 146 -0.19 -1.25 2.18
CA GLY A 146 0.68 -0.53 3.13
C GLY A 146 1.59 0.51 2.48
N LEU A 147 2.00 1.51 3.26
CA LEU A 147 2.78 2.64 2.73
C LEU A 147 4.15 2.24 2.18
N ALA A 148 4.79 1.23 2.77
CA ALA A 148 6.07 0.70 2.29
C ALA A 148 5.97 0.21 0.83
N ASN A 149 4.93 -0.57 0.51
CA ASN A 149 4.70 -1.04 -0.85
C ASN A 149 4.32 0.10 -1.80
N LYS A 150 3.56 1.10 -1.35
CA LYS A 150 3.28 2.30 -2.17
C LYS A 150 4.57 3.03 -2.54
N MET A 151 5.48 3.21 -1.59
CA MET A 151 6.79 3.82 -1.81
C MET A 151 7.65 2.99 -2.76
N LEU A 152 7.67 1.66 -2.58
CA LEU A 152 8.44 0.77 -3.45
C LEU A 152 7.97 0.87 -4.90
N LEU A 153 6.66 0.82 -5.13
CA LEU A 153 6.09 0.92 -6.48
C LEU A 153 6.40 2.27 -7.13
N LEU A 154 6.25 3.38 -6.38
CA LEU A 154 6.60 4.71 -6.90
C LEU A 154 8.09 4.84 -7.22
N SER A 155 8.97 4.27 -6.37
CA SER A 155 10.43 4.32 -6.57
C SER A 155 10.88 3.48 -7.76
N LEU A 156 10.26 2.30 -7.94
CA LEU A 156 10.42 1.47 -9.13
C LEU A 156 10.07 2.25 -10.39
N GLU A 157 8.90 2.91 -10.40
CA GLU A 157 8.45 3.66 -11.57
C GLU A 157 9.28 4.92 -11.85
N ALA A 158 9.89 5.51 -10.82
CA ALA A 158 10.82 6.63 -10.96
C ALA A 158 12.23 6.21 -11.41
N GLY A 159 12.49 4.91 -11.61
CA GLY A 159 13.81 4.38 -11.96
C GLY A 159 14.83 4.46 -10.82
N GLN A 160 14.37 4.62 -9.58
CA GLN A 160 15.22 4.81 -8.39
C GLN A 160 15.53 3.50 -7.66
N THR A 161 14.98 2.37 -8.11
CA THR A 161 15.20 1.06 -7.48
C THR A 161 15.65 0.04 -8.52
N SER A 162 16.93 -0.33 -8.47
CA SER A 162 17.39 -1.62 -9.01
C SER A 162 17.03 -2.69 -7.97
N LEU A 163 15.96 -3.45 -8.20
CA LEU A 163 15.42 -4.45 -7.25
C LEU A 163 16.34 -5.67 -7.02
N GLU A 164 17.51 -5.71 -7.65
CA GLU A 164 18.52 -6.77 -7.46
C GLU A 164 19.11 -6.78 -6.03
N ALA A 165 19.08 -5.66 -5.30
CA ALA A 165 19.71 -5.55 -3.98
C ALA A 165 18.89 -6.11 -2.80
N ALA A 166 17.62 -6.48 -2.98
CA ALA A 166 16.77 -6.96 -1.89
C ALA A 166 16.77 -8.50 -1.71
N ALA A 167 17.35 -9.25 -2.65
CA ALA A 167 17.36 -10.72 -2.62
C ALA A 167 18.55 -11.33 -1.86
N ASP A 168 19.65 -10.58 -1.65
CA ASP A 168 20.90 -11.11 -1.08
C ASP A 168 21.08 -10.91 0.44
N GLY A 169 20.07 -10.41 1.15
CA GLY A 169 20.18 -10.13 2.60
C GLY A 169 20.06 -11.35 3.52
N ALA A 170 19.84 -12.55 2.99
CA ALA A 170 19.50 -13.74 3.78
C ALA A 170 20.61 -14.80 3.80
N MET A 171 21.90 -14.44 3.87
CA MET A 171 22.93 -15.36 4.37
C MET A 171 24.23 -14.63 4.72
N THR A 172 24.57 -14.48 6.01
CA THR A 172 25.96 -14.64 6.53
C THR A 172 26.03 -14.50 8.05
N THR A 173 26.25 -15.64 8.70
CA THR A 173 27.24 -15.89 9.78
C THR A 173 27.23 -15.00 11.03
N SER A 174 26.67 -15.54 12.11
CA SER A 174 27.02 -15.17 13.49
C SER A 174 28.39 -15.74 13.87
N THR A 175 29.29 -14.88 14.35
CA THR A 175 30.54 -15.26 15.05
C THR A 175 30.54 -14.51 16.39
N PRO A 176 31.09 -15.08 17.48
CA PRO A 176 30.62 -14.81 18.83
C PRO A 176 31.28 -13.60 19.49
N VAL A 177 30.56 -13.00 20.43
CA VAL A 177 30.98 -11.89 21.29
C VAL A 177 32.02 -12.38 22.31
N PRO A 178 33.19 -11.72 22.48
CA PRO A 178 34.09 -12.02 23.57
C PRO A 178 33.63 -11.34 24.86
N ALA A 179 33.66 -12.09 25.97
CA ALA A 179 33.43 -11.59 27.31
C ALA A 179 34.63 -10.78 27.81
N LEU A 180 34.38 -9.64 28.48
CA LEU A 180 35.37 -8.97 29.33
C LEU A 180 34.74 -8.53 30.66
N ALA A 181 35.45 -8.83 31.74
CA ALA A 181 35.09 -8.74 33.15
C ALA A 181 35.24 -7.29 33.72
N PRO A 182 34.85 -7.04 34.99
CA PRO A 182 34.37 -5.73 35.46
C PRO A 182 35.47 -4.83 36.06
N ALA A 183 35.20 -3.51 36.11
CA ALA A 183 36.03 -2.56 36.86
C ALA A 183 35.20 -1.52 37.64
N HIS A 184 35.39 -1.60 38.97
CA HIS A 184 35.43 -0.57 40.02
C HIS A 184 34.39 0.57 40.15
N LYS A 185 33.77 0.55 41.35
CA LYS A 185 33.08 1.65 42.05
C LYS A 185 33.95 2.91 42.18
N VAL A 186 33.33 4.07 41.96
CA VAL A 186 33.69 5.34 42.62
C VAL A 186 32.41 6.03 43.09
N GLU A 187 32.43 6.45 44.36
CA GLU A 187 31.36 7.13 45.09
C GLU A 187 31.07 8.54 44.56
N ALA A 188 29.80 8.96 44.63
CA ALA A 188 29.41 10.37 44.54
C ALA A 188 28.48 10.74 45.70
N LYS A 189 28.85 11.81 46.42
CA LYS A 189 28.14 12.40 47.56
C LYS A 189 27.06 13.41 47.13
N ALA A 190 25.86 13.19 47.68
CA ALA A 190 24.97 14.13 48.40
C ALA A 190 24.18 15.29 47.74
N ARG A 191 22.90 15.34 48.19
CA ARG A 191 22.06 16.49 48.64
C ARG A 191 20.93 17.04 47.73
N PRO A 192 19.85 17.64 48.30
CA PRO A 192 18.52 17.02 48.31
C PRO A 192 17.40 17.84 47.63
N ALA A 193 16.22 17.21 47.53
CA ALA A 193 14.99 17.70 46.91
C ALA A 193 14.35 18.92 47.61
N ARG A 194 13.72 19.81 46.83
CA ARG A 194 12.79 20.84 47.31
C ARG A 194 11.38 20.64 46.75
N HIS A 195 10.43 20.95 47.63
CA HIS A 195 8.98 20.82 47.57
C HIS A 195 8.28 21.79 46.59
N ALA A 196 7.06 21.39 46.19
CA ALA A 196 6.06 22.20 45.48
C ALA A 196 5.20 23.07 46.43
N PRO A 197 4.53 24.10 45.88
CA PRO A 197 3.18 24.49 46.31
C PRO A 197 2.22 24.46 45.10
N GLY A 198 0.92 24.15 45.16
CA GLY A 198 -0.09 24.36 46.20
C GLY A 198 -1.17 25.26 45.60
N VAL A 199 -2.22 24.70 44.98
CA VAL A 199 -3.34 25.48 44.42
C VAL A 199 -4.49 25.47 45.42
N GLY A 200 -4.72 26.62 46.04
CA GLY A 200 -5.86 26.92 46.89
C GLY A 200 -7.00 27.56 46.10
N THR A 201 -8.21 27.17 46.47
CA THR A 201 -9.52 27.66 46.03
C THR A 201 -9.83 29.07 46.54
N GLN A 202 -10.61 29.85 45.78
CA GLN A 202 -11.86 30.48 46.26
C GLN A 202 -12.65 31.16 45.13
N ALA A 203 -13.98 31.08 45.26
CA ALA A 203 -15.03 31.60 44.41
C ALA A 203 -15.24 33.12 44.60
N SER A 204 -15.90 33.80 43.64
CA SER A 204 -17.26 34.35 43.78
C SER A 204 -17.67 35.44 42.77
N LEU A 205 -18.95 35.38 42.38
CA LEU A 205 -19.94 36.48 42.22
C LEU A 205 -19.94 37.41 40.97
N PHE A 206 -21.02 37.21 40.18
CA PHE A 206 -21.89 38.16 39.44
C PHE A 206 -21.35 39.12 38.36
N GLY A 207 -22.12 39.19 37.25
CA GLY A 207 -22.46 40.46 36.60
C GLY A 207 -22.71 40.43 35.09
N ASN A 208 -23.98 40.24 34.70
CA ASN A 208 -24.67 40.54 33.42
C ASN A 208 -24.17 39.96 32.08
#